data_AF-A0A316J3A6-F1
#
_entry.id   AF-A0A316J3A6-F1
#
_cell.length_a   1.000
_cell.length_b   1.000
_cell.length_c   1.000
_cell.angle_alpha   90.00
_cell.angle_beta   90.00
_cell.angle_gamma   90.00
#
_symmetry.space_group_name_H-M   'P 1'
#
loop_
_entity.id
_entity.type
_entity.pdbx_description
1 polymer ?
#
loop_
_entity_poly.entity_id
_entity_poly.type
_entity_poly.pdbx_seq_one_letter_code
_entity_poly.pdbx_strand_id
1 'polypeptide(L)'
;MSLRKLPEARTFPRPQNYQWDTPSGVLTKWSEHPLAATPGADGDTTISMFDVIGEDGWSGGGVTANRISAALRSIGSKDITVCINSPGGDMFEGIAIYNLLRAHPAKVTVEVLGWAASAASIIAMAGDDIRMGLGSFMMVHNAWGLVIGNRHDMRDAATLFDQFDAAIADIYAARTGMERAHIEQLMDAETFMAAAQAVEYGFADVVDDAEIHPETNASAPIRPEIHAKRRIDAALAQQGISRTERRKMFCQIAGMHDAADTATHDAGFHAAAIQRLIDTIRS
;
A
#
# COMPACT_ATOMS: atom_id res chain seq x y z
N MET A 1 26.41 5.23 -1.30
CA MET A 1 25.93 5.79 -0.02
C MET A 1 24.86 6.77 -0.39
N SER A 2 23.62 6.60 0.08
CA SER A 2 22.59 7.60 -0.13
C SER A 2 23.09 8.97 0.30
N LEU A 3 22.98 9.94 -0.61
CA LEU A 3 23.49 11.30 -0.39
C LEU A 3 22.64 12.07 0.63
N ARG A 4 21.51 11.52 1.10
CA ARG A 4 20.57 12.16 2.03
C ARG A 4 20.39 11.33 3.31
N LYS A 5 20.60 11.94 4.48
CA LYS A 5 20.35 11.32 5.80
C LYS A 5 18.88 11.54 6.21
N LEU A 6 18.08 10.49 6.43
CA LEU A 6 16.72 10.63 7.02
C LEU A 6 16.43 9.58 8.13
N PRO A 7 15.44 9.84 9.02
CA PRO A 7 15.22 9.07 10.26
C PRO A 7 14.36 7.78 10.10
N GLU A 8 14.37 6.90 11.12
CA GLU A 8 13.60 5.63 11.22
C GLU A 8 12.24 5.79 11.93
N ALA A 9 11.21 5.02 11.53
CA ALA A 9 9.84 5.12 12.06
C ALA A 9 9.40 3.90 12.89
N ARG A 10 8.64 4.13 13.98
CA ARG A 10 8.07 3.11 14.88
C ARG A 10 6.56 2.91 14.59
N THR A 11 6.09 1.66 14.60
CA THR A 11 4.78 1.21 14.08
C THR A 11 3.71 0.96 15.15
N PHE A 12 2.39 1.01 14.79
CA PHE A 12 1.18 0.28 15.29
C PHE A 12 -0.14 1.03 14.89
N PRO A 13 -1.38 0.50 15.06
CA PRO A 13 -2.14 -0.48 14.25
C PRO A 13 -3.46 0.08 13.60
N ARG A 14 -4.10 -0.70 12.69
CA ARG A 14 -5.02 -0.24 11.62
C ARG A 14 -6.54 -0.57 11.77
N PRO A 15 -7.46 0.18 11.12
CA PRO A 15 -8.91 0.01 11.35
C PRO A 15 -9.85 0.06 10.09
N GLN A 16 -11.16 -0.22 10.26
CA GLN A 16 -12.05 -1.18 9.54
C GLN A 16 -13.11 -0.75 8.45
N ASN A 17 -13.19 0.48 7.87
CA ASN A 17 -14.44 0.90 7.14
C ASN A 17 -14.42 1.05 5.59
N TYR A 18 -13.44 0.52 4.84
CA TYR A 18 -13.45 0.55 3.35
C TYR A 18 -13.66 -0.85 2.75
N GLN A 19 -14.52 -0.99 1.71
CA GLN A 19 -14.60 -2.19 0.86
C GLN A 19 -13.92 -1.96 -0.50
N TRP A 20 -12.66 -2.38 -0.60
CA TRP A 20 -11.84 -2.38 -1.83
C TRP A 20 -12.03 -3.66 -2.65
N ASP A 21 -13.24 -3.90 -3.16
CA ASP A 21 -13.55 -5.12 -3.90
C ASP A 21 -13.28 -4.97 -5.41
N THR A 22 -12.13 -5.50 -5.86
CA THR A 22 -11.68 -5.51 -7.25
C THR A 22 -12.64 -6.33 -8.15
N PRO A 23 -13.09 -5.83 -9.32
CA PRO A 23 -13.99 -6.55 -10.22
C PRO A 23 -13.44 -7.92 -10.67
N SER A 24 -14.30 -8.93 -10.82
CA SER A 24 -13.89 -10.34 -11.05
C SER A 24 -13.05 -10.54 -12.32
N GLY A 25 -13.35 -9.85 -13.42
CA GLY A 25 -12.55 -9.89 -14.64
C GLY A 25 -11.18 -9.22 -14.50
N VAL A 26 -11.04 -8.26 -13.58
CA VAL A 26 -9.77 -7.61 -13.23
C VAL A 26 -8.95 -8.54 -12.34
N LEU A 27 -9.58 -9.25 -11.40
CA LEU A 27 -8.92 -10.30 -10.59
C LEU A 27 -8.39 -11.44 -11.46
N THR A 28 -9.12 -11.88 -12.50
CA THR A 28 -8.63 -12.91 -13.43
C THR A 28 -7.40 -12.43 -14.19
N LYS A 29 -7.42 -11.22 -14.78
CA LYS A 29 -6.26 -10.65 -15.46
C LYS A 29 -5.08 -10.41 -14.52
N TRP A 30 -5.33 -9.91 -13.30
CA TRP A 30 -4.30 -9.73 -12.26
C TRP A 30 -3.76 -11.06 -11.70
N SER A 31 -4.54 -12.14 -11.77
CA SER A 31 -4.09 -13.48 -11.39
C SER A 31 -3.22 -14.16 -12.45
N GLU A 32 -3.32 -13.72 -13.71
CA GLU A 32 -2.61 -14.26 -14.86
C GLU A 32 -1.29 -13.53 -15.17
N HIS A 33 -1.03 -12.36 -14.57
CA HIS A 33 0.21 -11.60 -14.79
C HIS A 33 1.23 -11.74 -13.63
N PRO A 34 2.51 -12.04 -13.92
CA PRO A 34 3.49 -12.31 -12.86
C PRO A 34 3.95 -11.03 -12.16
N LEU A 35 4.12 -11.11 -10.84
CA LEU A 35 4.67 -10.04 -10.01
C LEU A 35 6.05 -10.45 -9.48
N ALA A 36 7.02 -9.56 -9.75
CA ALA A 36 8.44 -9.56 -9.40
C ALA A 36 9.29 -10.66 -10.03
N ALA A 37 10.25 -10.23 -10.84
CA ALA A 37 11.30 -11.06 -11.40
C ALA A 37 12.04 -11.84 -10.30
N THR A 38 12.08 -13.16 -10.42
CA THR A 38 13.26 -13.94 -10.01
C THR A 38 14.42 -13.45 -10.88
N PRO A 39 15.69 -13.47 -10.42
CA PRO A 39 16.81 -13.09 -11.26
C PRO A 39 16.79 -13.86 -12.59
N GLY A 40 16.32 -13.19 -13.64
CA GLY A 40 16.62 -13.56 -15.01
C GLY A 40 18.11 -13.30 -15.22
N ALA A 41 18.74 -14.14 -16.04
CA ALA A 41 20.18 -14.27 -16.19
C ALA A 41 20.92 -13.00 -16.69
N ASP A 42 20.27 -11.84 -16.79
CA ASP A 42 20.85 -10.58 -17.21
C ASP A 42 20.24 -9.41 -16.42
N GLY A 43 21.01 -8.86 -15.48
CA GLY A 43 21.01 -7.41 -15.21
C GLY A 43 19.71 -6.67 -14.83
N ASP A 44 18.56 -7.30 -14.59
CA ASP A 44 17.30 -6.58 -14.33
C ASP A 44 17.34 -5.82 -12.99
N THR A 45 17.29 -4.50 -13.08
CA THR A 45 17.32 -3.55 -11.94
C THR A 45 15.96 -2.88 -11.71
N THR A 46 14.89 -3.46 -12.26
CA THR A 46 13.55 -2.90 -12.21
C THR A 46 12.74 -3.48 -11.05
N ILE A 47 12.07 -2.60 -10.29
CA ILE A 47 11.15 -2.96 -9.21
C ILE A 47 9.76 -2.46 -9.59
N SER A 48 8.80 -3.38 -9.73
CA SER A 48 7.42 -3.03 -10.05
C SER A 48 6.52 -3.00 -8.82
N MET A 49 5.77 -1.91 -8.66
CA MET A 49 4.82 -1.68 -7.56
C MET A 49 3.42 -1.44 -8.13
N PHE A 50 2.76 -2.52 -8.55
CA PHE A 50 1.46 -2.50 -9.25
C PHE A 50 0.30 -3.03 -8.40
N ASP A 51 0.46 -2.96 -7.08
CA ASP A 51 -0.51 -3.48 -6.12
C ASP A 51 -0.63 -2.52 -4.93
N VAL A 52 -1.55 -2.79 -4.01
CA VAL A 52 -1.69 -2.08 -2.74
C VAL A 52 -0.37 -2.11 -1.96
N ILE A 53 -0.04 -1.00 -1.31
CA ILE A 53 1.09 -0.94 -0.37
C ILE A 53 0.72 -1.64 0.94
N GLY A 54 1.56 -2.56 1.38
CA GLY A 54 1.32 -3.47 2.49
C GLY A 54 0.82 -4.84 2.04
N GLU A 55 0.49 -5.71 2.99
CA GLU A 55 0.06 -7.07 2.71
C GLU A 55 -1.44 -7.12 2.39
N ASP A 56 -1.79 -7.67 1.22
CA ASP A 56 -3.17 -8.03 0.94
C ASP A 56 -3.45 -9.44 1.50
N GLY A 57 -3.96 -9.50 2.73
CA GLY A 57 -4.33 -10.75 3.41
C GLY A 57 -5.38 -11.60 2.67
N TRP A 58 -6.06 -11.04 1.66
CA TRP A 58 -6.98 -11.78 0.80
C TRP A 58 -6.24 -12.58 -0.28
N SER A 59 -5.45 -11.89 -1.12
CA SER A 59 -4.76 -12.49 -2.25
C SER A 59 -3.35 -13.02 -1.93
N GLY A 60 -2.84 -12.78 -0.72
CA GLY A 60 -1.43 -12.97 -0.36
C GLY A 60 -0.48 -12.08 -1.17
N GLY A 61 -1.03 -11.00 -1.75
CA GLY A 61 -0.35 -10.05 -2.63
C GLY A 61 0.11 -8.79 -1.89
N GLY A 62 0.20 -7.69 -2.62
CA GLY A 62 0.61 -6.39 -2.09
C GLY A 62 2.11 -6.15 -2.06
N VAL A 63 2.50 -4.87 -2.08
CA VAL A 63 3.89 -4.41 -2.08
C VAL A 63 4.33 -4.15 -0.65
N THR A 64 5.18 -5.02 -0.11
CA THR A 64 5.67 -4.92 1.27
C THR A 64 7.14 -4.55 1.33
N ALA A 65 7.55 -3.90 2.41
CA ALA A 65 8.94 -3.59 2.73
C ALA A 65 9.82 -4.84 2.71
N ASN A 66 9.29 -5.99 3.15
CA ASN A 66 10.01 -7.27 3.08
C ASN A 66 10.32 -7.68 1.63
N ARG A 67 9.35 -7.55 0.72
CA ARG A 67 9.54 -7.87 -0.71
C ARG A 67 10.51 -6.90 -1.35
N ILE A 68 10.39 -5.61 -1.08
CA ILE A 68 11.29 -4.59 -1.62
C ILE A 68 12.72 -4.77 -1.07
N SER A 69 12.88 -5.04 0.23
CA SER A 69 14.18 -5.35 0.83
C SER A 69 14.84 -6.56 0.17
N ALA A 70 14.08 -7.62 -0.11
CA ALA A 70 14.59 -8.79 -0.82
C ALA A 70 15.03 -8.44 -2.25
N ALA A 71 14.25 -7.65 -2.99
CA ALA A 71 14.59 -7.19 -4.33
C ALA A 71 15.87 -6.33 -4.33
N LEU A 72 15.97 -5.35 -3.43
CA LEU A 72 17.15 -4.49 -3.29
C LEU A 72 18.42 -5.29 -2.97
N ARG A 73 18.33 -6.29 -2.07
CA ARG A 73 19.45 -7.20 -1.79
C ARG A 73 19.87 -8.01 -3.01
N SER A 74 18.89 -8.46 -3.81
CA SER A 74 19.16 -9.21 -5.04
C SER A 74 19.83 -8.35 -6.11
N ILE A 75 19.41 -7.09 -6.26
CA ILE A 75 19.96 -6.15 -7.23
C ILE A 75 21.38 -5.69 -6.83
N GLY A 76 21.63 -5.53 -5.53
CA GLY A 76 22.90 -5.08 -4.99
C GLY A 76 23.07 -3.56 -5.12
N SER A 77 24.27 -3.09 -5.47
CA SER A 77 24.59 -1.64 -5.50
C SER A 77 24.48 -1.02 -6.91
N LYS A 78 23.53 -1.49 -7.71
CA LYS A 78 23.26 -0.96 -9.06
C LYS A 78 22.17 0.11 -9.01
N ASP A 79 22.16 1.00 -10.00
CA ASP A 79 21.04 1.92 -10.21
C ASP A 79 19.76 1.11 -10.44
N ILE A 80 18.64 1.61 -9.92
CA ILE A 80 17.34 0.93 -10.00
C ILE A 80 16.27 1.84 -10.58
N THR A 81 15.28 1.21 -11.23
CA THR A 81 14.05 1.87 -11.66
C THR A 81 12.88 1.27 -10.88
N VAL A 82 12.08 2.12 -10.25
CA VAL A 82 10.90 1.75 -9.49
C VAL A 82 9.66 2.21 -10.25
N CYS A 83 8.96 1.28 -10.88
CA CYS A 83 7.74 1.58 -11.61
C CYS A 83 6.54 1.50 -10.65
N ILE A 84 5.80 2.61 -10.49
CA ILE A 84 4.67 2.74 -9.58
C ILE A 84 3.37 2.86 -10.38
N ASN A 85 2.40 2.00 -10.02
CA ASN A 85 1.01 2.14 -10.40
C ASN A 85 0.14 1.61 -9.26
N SER A 86 0.00 2.40 -8.20
CA SER A 86 -0.56 1.93 -6.92
C SER A 86 -1.50 2.96 -6.29
N PRO A 87 -2.64 2.50 -5.73
CA PRO A 87 -3.56 3.35 -4.96
C PRO A 87 -3.00 3.73 -3.57
N GLY A 88 -1.81 3.25 -3.22
CA GLY A 88 -1.28 3.33 -1.86
C GLY A 88 -1.80 2.18 -1.00
N GLY A 89 -1.94 2.43 0.30
CA GLY A 89 -2.32 1.41 1.25
C GLY A 89 -1.82 1.73 2.65
N ASP A 90 -1.07 0.80 3.23
CA ASP A 90 -0.50 0.96 4.56
C ASP A 90 0.61 2.04 4.57
N MET A 91 0.40 3.07 5.38
CA MET A 91 1.32 4.20 5.53
C MET A 91 2.69 3.76 6.04
N PHE A 92 2.73 2.83 7.00
CA PHE A 92 3.98 2.42 7.64
C PHE A 92 4.83 1.56 6.69
N GLU A 93 4.19 0.67 5.94
CA GLU A 93 4.83 -0.05 4.84
C GLU A 93 5.35 0.93 3.78
N GLY A 94 4.56 1.96 3.44
CA GLY A 94 4.99 3.03 2.55
C GLY A 94 6.24 3.77 3.03
N ILE A 95 6.26 4.19 4.28
CA ILE A 95 7.42 4.86 4.91
C ILE A 95 8.62 3.91 5.01
N ALA A 96 8.40 2.63 5.32
CA ALA A 96 9.46 1.64 5.36
C ALA A 96 10.10 1.43 3.98
N ILE A 97 9.28 1.30 2.93
CA ILE A 97 9.76 1.20 1.54
C ILE A 97 10.48 2.48 1.14
N TYR A 98 9.92 3.65 1.44
CA TYR A 98 10.58 4.94 1.24
C TYR A 98 11.98 4.96 1.87
N ASN A 99 12.10 4.54 3.13
CA ASN A 99 13.38 4.50 3.84
C ASN A 99 14.37 3.49 3.23
N LEU A 100 13.89 2.32 2.78
CA LEU A 100 14.71 1.30 2.13
C LEU A 100 15.28 1.81 0.80
N LEU A 101 14.43 2.39 -0.05
CA LEU A 101 14.86 2.99 -1.32
C LEU A 101 15.83 4.14 -1.07
N ARG A 102 15.51 5.01 -0.12
CA ARG A 102 16.37 6.12 0.24
C ARG A 102 17.69 5.69 0.85
N ALA A 103 17.79 4.51 1.45
CA ALA A 103 19.06 3.97 1.96
C ALA A 103 19.91 3.27 0.89
N HIS A 104 19.33 3.03 -0.30
CA HIS A 104 20.02 2.38 -1.41
C HIS A 104 21.30 3.15 -1.79
N PRO A 105 22.43 2.46 -2.05
CA PRO A 105 23.70 3.15 -2.26
C PRO A 105 23.88 3.77 -3.65
N ALA A 106 22.99 3.47 -4.61
CA ALA A 106 23.04 3.87 -6.01
C ALA A 106 21.77 4.65 -6.42
N LYS A 107 21.66 5.11 -7.69
CA LYS A 107 20.55 5.97 -8.12
C LYS A 107 19.22 5.22 -8.08
N VAL A 108 18.19 5.87 -7.57
CA VAL A 108 16.79 5.40 -7.61
C VAL A 108 16.00 6.28 -8.56
N THR A 109 15.60 5.74 -9.70
CA THR A 109 14.65 6.40 -10.61
C THR A 109 13.25 5.88 -10.30
N VAL A 110 12.28 6.76 -10.14
CA VAL A 110 10.86 6.40 -9.95
C VAL A 110 10.10 6.77 -11.21
N GLU A 111 9.28 5.85 -11.70
CA GLU A 111 8.40 6.07 -12.85
C GLU A 111 6.95 5.83 -12.43
N VAL A 112 6.13 6.89 -12.45
CA VAL A 112 4.70 6.78 -12.19
C VAL A 112 3.99 6.52 -13.52
N LEU A 113 3.51 5.29 -13.71
CA LEU A 113 2.94 4.85 -14.99
C LEU A 113 1.49 5.30 -15.17
N GLY A 114 0.68 5.17 -14.12
CA GLY A 114 -0.73 5.52 -14.11
C GLY A 114 -1.08 6.38 -12.92
N TRP A 115 -0.78 5.91 -11.72
CA TRP A 115 -0.88 6.74 -10.52
C TRP A 115 0.03 6.31 -9.37
N ALA A 116 0.40 7.28 -8.55
CA ALA A 116 1.01 7.10 -7.25
C ALA A 116 0.15 7.84 -6.23
N ALA A 117 -0.77 7.14 -5.59
CA ALA A 117 -1.71 7.73 -4.64
C ALA A 117 -1.39 7.34 -3.20
N SER A 118 -1.68 8.23 -2.24
CA SER A 118 -1.57 7.93 -0.81
C SER A 118 -0.16 7.41 -0.47
N ALA A 119 -0.02 6.28 0.23
CA ALA A 119 1.28 5.69 0.59
C ALA A 119 2.22 5.46 -0.61
N ALA A 120 1.70 5.26 -1.83
CA ALA A 120 2.54 5.13 -3.02
C ALA A 120 3.18 6.46 -3.44
N SER A 121 2.50 7.60 -3.22
CA SER A 121 3.09 8.92 -3.41
C SER A 121 4.23 9.17 -2.43
N ILE A 122 4.12 8.71 -1.17
CA ILE A 122 5.21 8.76 -0.18
C ILE A 122 6.42 7.98 -0.72
N ILE A 123 6.21 6.75 -1.21
CA ILE A 123 7.29 5.95 -1.80
C ILE A 123 7.94 6.67 -2.98
N ALA A 124 7.15 7.30 -3.85
CA ALA A 124 7.67 8.03 -4.99
C ALA A 124 8.68 9.11 -4.58
N MET A 125 8.48 9.77 -3.44
CA MET A 125 9.39 10.80 -2.93
C MET A 125 10.80 10.28 -2.60
N ALA A 126 11.02 8.95 -2.58
CA ALA A 126 12.35 8.36 -2.39
C ALA A 126 13.23 8.42 -3.64
N GLY A 127 12.65 8.71 -4.82
CA GLY A 127 13.39 8.80 -6.07
C GLY A 127 14.39 9.95 -6.06
N ASP A 128 15.58 9.70 -6.60
CA ASP A 128 16.52 10.75 -7.01
C ASP A 128 16.00 11.49 -8.25
N ASP A 129 15.29 10.77 -9.12
CA ASP A 129 14.69 11.22 -10.37
C ASP A 129 13.27 10.62 -10.45
N ILE A 130 12.23 11.47 -10.45
CA ILE A 130 10.82 11.07 -10.45
C ILE A 130 10.19 11.49 -11.77
N ARG A 131 9.79 10.51 -12.56
CA ARG A 131 9.19 10.69 -13.88
C ARG A 131 7.73 10.29 -13.82
N MET A 132 6.88 11.10 -14.43
CA MET A 132 5.44 10.83 -14.51
C MET A 132 5.03 10.65 -15.95
N GLY A 133 4.42 9.52 -16.28
CA GLY A 133 3.89 9.28 -17.61
C GLY A 133 2.76 10.24 -17.97
N LEU A 134 2.58 10.52 -19.25
CA LEU A 134 1.46 11.34 -19.72
C LEU A 134 0.12 10.73 -19.29
N GLY A 135 -0.75 11.56 -18.69
CA GLY A 135 -2.05 11.11 -18.16
C GLY A 135 -1.97 10.40 -16.80
N SER A 136 -0.78 10.35 -16.19
CA SER A 136 -0.63 9.83 -14.84
C SER A 136 -0.94 10.88 -13.76
N PHE A 137 -1.26 10.39 -12.56
CA PHE A 137 -1.63 11.22 -11.41
C PHE A 137 -0.80 10.91 -10.17
N MET A 138 -0.53 11.95 -9.40
CA MET A 138 -0.03 11.82 -8.03
C MET A 138 -1.08 12.35 -7.07
N MET A 139 -1.39 11.57 -6.04
CA MET A 139 -2.40 11.97 -5.05
C MET A 139 -1.81 11.96 -3.65
N VAL A 140 -2.01 13.07 -2.96
CA VAL A 140 -1.57 13.31 -1.58
C VAL A 140 -2.79 13.62 -0.73
N HIS A 141 -2.78 13.10 0.49
CA HIS A 141 -3.84 13.32 1.47
C HIS A 141 -3.33 13.02 2.87
N ASN A 142 -4.12 13.40 3.88
CA ASN A 142 -3.86 13.05 5.27
C ASN A 142 -3.90 11.53 5.49
N ALA A 143 -3.22 11.08 6.53
CA ALA A 143 -3.35 9.74 7.05
C ALA A 143 -4.82 9.50 7.45
N TRP A 144 -5.35 8.35 7.05
CA TRP A 144 -6.69 7.94 7.42
C TRP A 144 -6.69 6.57 8.07
N GLY A 145 -7.65 6.39 8.96
CA GLY A 145 -7.98 5.12 9.55
C GLY A 145 -9.36 5.21 10.20
N LEU A 146 -9.83 4.09 10.74
CA LEU A 146 -11.04 4.05 11.56
C LEU A 146 -10.71 4.03 13.06
N VAL A 147 -11.57 4.53 13.92
CA VAL A 147 -11.37 4.41 15.36
C VAL A 147 -12.64 3.83 15.94
N ILE A 148 -12.53 2.84 16.82
CA ILE A 148 -13.67 2.25 17.54
C ILE A 148 -13.40 2.43 19.02
N GLY A 149 -14.26 3.20 19.67
CA GLY A 149 -14.07 3.56 21.06
C GLY A 149 -15.01 4.68 21.50
N ASN A 150 -14.82 5.13 22.73
CA ASN A 150 -15.55 6.24 23.32
C ASN A 150 -14.91 7.59 22.96
N ARG A 151 -15.48 8.70 23.46
CA ARG A 151 -15.01 10.06 23.17
C ARG A 151 -13.53 10.33 23.50
N HIS A 152 -12.94 9.60 24.45
CA HIS A 152 -11.52 9.73 24.80
C HIS A 152 -10.66 9.08 23.71
N ASP A 153 -10.99 7.86 23.30
CA ASP A 153 -10.31 7.15 22.22
C ASP A 153 -10.32 7.95 20.90
N MET A 154 -11.44 8.62 20.59
CA MET A 154 -11.55 9.48 19.39
C MET A 154 -10.62 10.70 19.44
N ARG A 155 -10.45 11.33 20.61
CA ARG A 155 -9.55 12.48 20.79
C ARG A 155 -8.09 12.07 20.76
N ASP A 156 -7.78 10.95 21.40
CA ASP A 156 -6.43 10.39 21.41
C ASP A 156 -6.02 9.98 19.99
N ALA A 157 -6.93 9.38 19.23
CA ALA A 157 -6.67 9.04 17.83
C ALA A 157 -6.51 10.26 16.93
N ALA A 158 -7.30 11.32 17.10
CA ALA A 158 -7.10 12.57 16.36
C ALA A 158 -5.69 13.15 16.63
N THR A 159 -5.28 13.20 17.89
CA THR A 159 -3.93 13.65 18.30
C THR A 159 -2.82 12.76 17.72
N LEU A 160 -3.10 11.48 17.48
CA LEU A 160 -2.18 10.56 16.84
C LEU A 160 -2.11 10.79 15.32
N PHE A 161 -3.25 11.03 14.66
CA PHE A 161 -3.27 11.37 13.23
C PHE A 161 -2.53 12.67 12.94
N ASP A 162 -2.63 13.69 13.81
CA ASP A 162 -1.81 14.91 13.68
C ASP A 162 -0.31 14.60 13.57
N GLN A 163 0.18 13.58 14.30
CA GLN A 163 1.59 13.17 14.25
C GLN A 163 1.91 12.40 12.95
N PHE A 164 0.96 11.63 12.44
CA PHE A 164 1.12 10.91 11.18
C PHE A 164 1.13 11.88 10.00
N ASP A 165 0.19 12.82 9.98
CA ASP A 165 0.11 13.88 8.98
C ASP A 165 1.37 14.74 9.02
N ALA A 166 1.88 15.04 10.21
CA ALA A 166 3.16 15.72 10.35
C ALA A 166 4.32 14.98 9.69
N ALA A 167 4.40 13.66 9.86
CA ALA A 167 5.46 12.86 9.27
C ALA A 167 5.34 12.78 7.73
N ILE A 168 4.11 12.70 7.21
CA ILE A 168 3.85 12.71 5.77
C ILE A 168 4.22 14.08 5.18
N ALA A 169 3.77 15.16 5.83
CA ALA A 169 4.06 16.53 5.42
C ALA A 169 5.57 16.82 5.39
N ASP A 170 6.33 16.31 6.37
CA ASP A 170 7.79 16.44 6.39
C ASP A 170 8.45 15.77 5.17
N ILE A 171 7.95 14.61 4.74
CA ILE A 171 8.48 13.91 3.55
C ILE A 171 8.22 14.73 2.29
N TYR A 172 6.98 15.21 2.10
CA TYR A 172 6.65 16.01 0.92
C TYR A 172 7.36 17.37 0.93
N ALA A 173 7.42 18.06 2.07
CA ALA A 173 8.15 19.32 2.20
C ALA A 173 9.65 19.13 1.89
N ALA A 174 10.25 18.05 2.40
CA ALA A 174 11.65 17.73 2.13
C ALA A 174 11.92 17.43 0.64
N ARG A 175 10.94 16.85 -0.07
CA ARG A 175 11.08 16.55 -1.50
C ARG A 175 10.83 17.77 -2.38
N THR A 176 9.73 18.48 -2.14
CA THR A 176 9.24 19.59 -2.97
C THR A 176 9.97 20.90 -2.68
N GLY A 177 10.51 21.08 -1.47
CA GLY A 177 11.04 22.35 -0.98
C GLY A 177 9.96 23.38 -0.64
N MET A 178 8.67 23.00 -0.69
CA MET A 178 7.57 23.88 -0.33
C MET A 178 7.47 24.08 1.18
N GLU A 179 6.89 25.20 1.59
CA GLU A 179 6.54 25.46 2.98
C GLU A 179 5.56 24.41 3.49
N ARG A 180 5.83 23.90 4.69
CA ARG A 180 5.05 22.82 5.30
C ARG A 180 3.56 23.13 5.37
N ALA A 181 3.19 24.37 5.68
CA ALA A 181 1.78 24.79 5.73
C ALA A 181 1.06 24.65 4.38
N HIS A 182 1.77 24.79 3.26
CA HIS A 182 1.18 24.59 1.94
C HIS A 182 1.00 23.10 1.63
N ILE A 183 1.95 22.26 2.04
CA ILE A 183 1.82 20.81 1.95
C ILE A 183 0.61 20.32 2.75
N GLU A 184 0.45 20.80 3.98
CA GLU A 184 -0.69 20.46 4.83
C GLU A 184 -2.02 20.86 4.16
N GLN A 185 -2.09 22.02 3.49
CA GLN A 185 -3.27 22.41 2.70
C GLN A 185 -3.57 21.46 1.54
N LEU A 186 -2.53 20.97 0.83
CA LEU A 186 -2.71 20.00 -0.24
C LEU A 186 -3.20 18.65 0.29
N MET A 187 -2.70 18.24 1.46
CA MET A 187 -3.11 17.00 2.10
C MET A 187 -4.53 17.06 2.65
N ASP A 188 -4.91 18.18 3.29
CA ASP A 188 -6.28 18.44 3.75
C ASP A 188 -7.31 18.41 2.62
N ALA A 189 -6.91 18.83 1.42
CA ALA A 189 -7.76 18.89 0.25
C ALA A 189 -7.86 17.57 -0.54
N GLU A 190 -7.16 16.50 -0.11
CA GLU A 190 -7.03 15.25 -0.87
C GLU A 190 -6.63 15.49 -2.34
N THR A 191 -5.52 16.20 -2.55
CA THR A 191 -5.18 16.74 -3.87
C THR A 191 -4.72 15.66 -4.84
N PHE A 192 -5.37 15.59 -5.99
CA PHE A 192 -4.90 14.88 -7.18
C PHE A 192 -4.19 15.86 -8.13
N MET A 193 -2.91 15.59 -8.40
CA MET A 193 -2.07 16.34 -9.32
C MET A 193 -1.85 15.53 -10.60
N ALA A 194 -2.16 16.12 -11.75
CA ALA A 194 -1.70 15.58 -13.03
C ALA A 194 -0.17 15.74 -13.14
N ALA A 195 0.48 14.94 -14.00
CA ALA A 195 1.93 14.93 -14.19
C ALA A 195 2.57 16.34 -14.27
N ALA A 196 2.03 17.24 -15.09
CA ALA A 196 2.55 18.60 -15.22
C ALA A 196 2.46 19.43 -13.91
N GLN A 197 1.35 19.29 -13.19
CA GLN A 197 1.16 19.98 -11.91
C GLN A 197 2.06 19.39 -10.82
N ALA A 198 2.27 18.08 -10.82
CA ALA A 198 3.18 17.42 -9.90
C ALA A 198 4.64 17.89 -10.12
N VAL A 199 5.04 18.13 -11.38
CA VAL A 199 6.33 18.75 -11.69
C VAL A 199 6.39 20.20 -11.22
N GLU A 200 5.35 21.00 -11.49
CA GLU A 200 5.25 22.38 -11.04
C GLU A 200 5.38 22.51 -9.52
N TYR A 201 4.77 21.60 -8.76
CA TYR A 201 4.79 21.58 -7.30
C TYR A 201 6.01 20.84 -6.72
N GLY A 202 6.93 20.32 -7.55
CA GLY A 202 8.15 19.64 -7.11
C GLY A 202 7.96 18.22 -6.59
N PHE A 203 6.80 17.61 -6.81
CA PHE A 203 6.52 16.20 -6.52
C PHE A 203 7.11 15.26 -7.58
N ALA A 204 7.34 15.77 -8.79
CA ALA A 204 8.03 15.07 -9.88
C ALA A 204 9.08 15.97 -10.52
N ASP A 205 10.02 15.38 -11.27
CA ASP A 205 11.08 16.12 -11.97
C ASP A 205 10.73 16.36 -13.44
N VAL A 206 10.04 15.41 -14.08
CA VAL A 206 9.73 15.48 -15.50
C VAL A 206 8.44 14.74 -15.84
N VAL A 207 7.73 15.25 -16.85
CA VAL A 207 6.65 14.53 -17.54
C VAL A 207 7.31 13.74 -18.67
N ASP A 208 7.21 12.42 -18.61
CA ASP A 208 7.81 11.56 -19.61
C ASP A 208 6.90 11.51 -20.85
N ASP A 209 7.35 12.18 -21.92
CA ASP A 209 6.70 12.17 -23.25
C ASP A 209 7.19 10.99 -24.12
N ALA A 210 8.21 10.26 -23.65
CA ALA A 210 8.76 9.09 -24.33
C ALA A 210 7.96 7.81 -23.99
N GLU A 211 7.87 6.88 -24.94
CA GLU A 211 7.23 5.57 -24.73
C GLU A 211 7.83 4.88 -23.50
N ILE A 212 7.10 4.85 -22.38
CA ILE A 212 7.47 4.02 -21.24
C ILE A 212 7.35 2.58 -21.71
N HIS A 213 8.48 1.93 -21.95
CA HIS A 213 8.56 0.51 -22.24
C HIS A 213 8.83 -0.24 -20.93
N PRO A 214 7.80 -0.65 -20.16
CA PRO A 214 8.04 -1.62 -19.12
C PRO A 214 8.44 -2.92 -19.82
N GLU A 215 9.73 -3.24 -19.84
CA GLU A 215 10.19 -4.58 -20.17
C GLU A 215 9.74 -5.53 -19.06
N THR A 216 8.47 -5.94 -19.09
CA THR A 216 7.93 -6.99 -18.22
C THR A 216 8.44 -8.35 -18.70
N ASN A 217 9.71 -8.67 -18.42
CA ASN A 217 10.23 -10.03 -18.59
C ASN A 217 9.84 -10.90 -17.40
N ALA A 218 8.63 -11.43 -17.48
CA ALA A 218 7.94 -12.08 -16.40
C ALA A 218 8.13 -13.61 -16.44
N SER A 219 9.14 -14.14 -15.74
CA SER A 219 9.22 -15.59 -15.51
C SER A 219 9.86 -15.94 -14.16
N ALA A 220 9.02 -16.17 -13.16
CA ALA A 220 9.38 -16.64 -11.82
C ALA A 220 8.30 -17.59 -11.26
N PRO A 221 8.66 -18.71 -10.60
CA PRO A 221 7.67 -19.65 -10.09
C PRO A 221 7.04 -19.14 -8.78
N ILE A 222 5.74 -18.86 -8.86
CA ILE A 222 4.85 -18.53 -7.73
C ILE A 222 4.82 -19.71 -6.74
N ARG A 223 4.77 -19.43 -5.43
CA ARG A 223 4.46 -20.46 -4.42
C ARG A 223 3.17 -21.20 -4.86
N PRO A 224 3.18 -22.53 -5.08
CA PRO A 224 2.08 -23.24 -5.74
C PRO A 224 0.71 -22.99 -5.11
N GLU A 225 0.71 -22.81 -3.80
CA GLU A 225 -0.45 -22.52 -2.95
C GLU A 225 -1.15 -21.21 -3.28
N ILE A 226 -0.40 -20.15 -3.60
CA ILE A 226 -0.95 -18.81 -3.91
C ILE A 226 -1.64 -18.83 -5.28
N HIS A 227 -1.02 -19.49 -6.26
CA HIS A 227 -1.59 -19.65 -7.59
C HIS A 227 -2.85 -20.51 -7.57
N ALA A 228 -2.85 -21.59 -6.78
CA ALA A 228 -4.03 -22.43 -6.59
C ALA A 228 -5.19 -21.63 -5.97
N LYS A 229 -4.93 -20.85 -4.90
CA LYS A 229 -5.94 -20.01 -4.25
C LYS A 229 -6.54 -18.97 -5.21
N ARG A 230 -5.70 -18.27 -5.99
CA ARG A 230 -6.14 -17.26 -6.96
C ARG A 230 -6.99 -17.86 -8.09
N ARG A 231 -6.64 -19.04 -8.59
CA ARG A 231 -7.42 -19.75 -9.61
C ARG A 231 -8.78 -20.20 -9.08
N ILE A 232 -8.82 -20.69 -7.84
CA ILE A 232 -10.09 -21.05 -7.19
C ILE A 232 -10.94 -19.80 -6.97
N ASP A 233 -10.36 -18.68 -6.51
CA ASP A 233 -11.09 -17.44 -6.26
C ASP A 233 -11.68 -16.85 -7.56
N ALA A 234 -10.90 -16.84 -8.64
CA ALA A 234 -11.33 -16.40 -9.96
C ALA A 234 -12.45 -17.30 -10.53
N ALA A 235 -12.33 -18.62 -10.37
CA ALA A 235 -13.36 -19.56 -10.83
C ALA A 235 -14.69 -19.37 -10.08
N LEU A 236 -14.64 -19.19 -8.76
CA LEU A 236 -15.84 -18.92 -7.96
C LEU A 236 -16.45 -17.55 -8.32
N ALA A 237 -15.62 -16.55 -8.60
CA ALA A 237 -16.08 -15.22 -9.01
C ALA A 237 -16.78 -15.23 -10.38
N GLN A 238 -16.29 -16.06 -11.32
CA GLN A 238 -16.93 -16.26 -12.63
C GLN A 238 -18.29 -16.96 -12.52
N GLN A 239 -18.50 -17.76 -11.48
CA GLN A 239 -19.79 -18.38 -11.17
C GLN A 239 -20.77 -17.42 -10.47
N GLY A 240 -20.43 -16.13 -10.37
CA GLY A 240 -21.30 -15.12 -9.76
C GLY A 240 -21.37 -15.17 -8.24
N ILE A 241 -20.49 -15.94 -7.59
CA ILE A 241 -20.44 -16.03 -6.13
C ILE A 241 -19.87 -14.71 -5.58
N SER A 242 -20.63 -14.11 -4.67
CA SER A 242 -20.28 -12.81 -4.08
C SER A 242 -18.91 -12.88 -3.40
N ARG A 243 -18.17 -11.77 -3.37
CA ARG A 243 -16.85 -11.75 -2.70
C ARG A 243 -16.97 -12.22 -1.26
N THR A 244 -17.99 -11.76 -0.52
CA THR A 244 -18.28 -12.19 0.86
C THR A 244 -18.43 -13.70 1.01
N GLU A 245 -19.14 -14.37 0.10
CA GLU A 245 -19.30 -15.83 0.16
C GLU A 245 -18.01 -16.56 -0.20
N ARG A 246 -17.26 -16.07 -1.21
CA ARG A 246 -15.92 -16.59 -1.51
C ARG A 246 -14.98 -16.43 -0.31
N ARG A 247 -15.06 -15.31 0.41
CA ARG A 247 -14.40 -15.06 1.70
C ARG A 247 -14.71 -16.11 2.74
N LYS A 248 -15.99 -16.35 2.95
CA LYS A 248 -16.43 -17.36 3.90
C LYS A 248 -15.91 -18.75 3.55
N MET A 249 -15.97 -19.15 2.28
CA MET A 249 -15.47 -20.44 1.81
C MET A 249 -13.97 -20.61 2.03
N PHE A 250 -13.15 -19.61 1.68
CA PHE A 250 -11.70 -19.68 1.92
C PHE A 250 -11.34 -19.69 3.39
N CYS A 251 -12.05 -18.95 4.25
CA CYS A 251 -11.86 -18.98 5.70
C CYS A 251 -12.18 -20.36 6.29
N GLN A 252 -13.23 -21.03 5.78
CA GLN A 252 -13.59 -22.39 6.20
C GLN A 252 -12.56 -23.44 5.76
N ILE A 253 -11.92 -23.25 4.60
CA ILE A 253 -10.88 -24.16 4.07
C ILE A 253 -9.54 -23.96 4.78
N ALA A 254 -9.17 -22.72 5.11
CA ALA A 254 -7.85 -22.37 5.67
C ALA A 254 -7.66 -22.79 7.13
N GLY A 255 -8.73 -23.23 7.81
CA GLY A 255 -8.66 -23.85 9.13
C GLY A 255 -8.08 -22.93 10.22
N MET A 256 -8.93 -22.09 10.83
CA MET A 256 -8.67 -21.55 12.16
C MET A 256 -9.70 -22.15 13.11
N HIS A 257 -9.23 -23.04 13.99
CA HIS A 257 -9.98 -23.47 15.17
C HIS A 257 -10.09 -22.28 16.15
N ASP A 258 -11.25 -22.19 16.80
CA ASP A 258 -11.65 -21.30 17.90
C ASP A 258 -12.07 -19.85 17.59
N ALA A 259 -13.38 -19.67 17.34
CA ALA A 259 -14.26 -18.87 18.21
C ALA A 259 -15.74 -19.19 17.85
N ALA A 260 -16.36 -20.05 18.67
CA ALA A 260 -17.80 -20.34 18.79
C ALA A 260 -18.67 -20.29 17.51
N ASP A 261 -18.98 -21.47 16.99
CA ASP A 261 -20.16 -21.67 16.14
C ASP A 261 -21.44 -21.35 16.93
N THR A 262 -22.34 -20.60 16.28
CA THR A 262 -23.68 -20.15 16.73
C THR A 262 -23.74 -18.91 17.64
N ALA A 263 -23.56 -17.72 17.05
CA ALA A 263 -24.35 -16.56 17.44
C ALA A 263 -25.41 -16.32 16.37
N THR A 264 -26.63 -16.77 16.64
CA THR A 264 -27.84 -16.40 15.92
C THR A 264 -27.91 -14.87 15.81
N HIS A 265 -28.21 -14.38 14.61
CA HIS A 265 -28.53 -12.98 14.39
C HIS A 265 -29.87 -12.66 15.03
N ASP A 266 -29.87 -12.29 16.31
CA ASP A 266 -30.92 -11.51 16.94
C ASP A 266 -30.26 -10.62 18.00
N ALA A 267 -30.24 -9.31 17.72
CA ALA A 267 -29.80 -8.29 18.66
C ALA A 267 -30.84 -8.12 19.78
N GLY A 268 -30.84 -9.06 20.74
CA GLY A 268 -31.49 -8.89 22.04
C GLY A 268 -30.53 -8.22 23.02
N PHE A 269 -30.85 -6.99 23.45
CA PHE A 269 -30.07 -6.24 24.43
C PHE A 269 -30.11 -6.95 25.81
N HIS A 270 -29.09 -7.75 26.13
CA HIS A 270 -29.00 -8.48 27.40
C HIS A 270 -28.08 -7.76 28.40
N ALA A 271 -28.68 -6.92 29.25
CA ALA A 271 -27.99 -6.15 30.30
C ALA A 271 -27.14 -7.03 31.24
N ALA A 272 -27.53 -8.28 31.48
CA ALA A 272 -26.81 -9.23 32.32
C ALA A 272 -25.50 -9.76 31.70
N ALA A 273 -25.35 -9.70 30.36
CA ALA A 273 -24.09 -10.05 29.69
C ALA A 273 -23.09 -8.88 29.78
N ILE A 274 -23.59 -7.64 29.67
CA ILE A 274 -22.79 -6.42 29.81
C ILE A 274 -22.29 -6.27 31.25
N GLN A 275 -23.13 -6.54 32.26
CA GLN A 275 -22.71 -6.45 33.65
C GLN A 275 -21.59 -7.46 33.99
N ARG A 276 -21.68 -8.68 33.46
CA ARG A 276 -20.61 -9.69 33.64
C ARG A 276 -19.30 -9.28 32.97
N LEU A 277 -19.36 -8.62 31.82
CA LEU A 277 -18.16 -8.10 31.16
C LEU A 277 -17.52 -6.95 31.97
N ILE A 278 -18.33 -6.06 32.53
CA ILE A 278 -17.85 -4.96 33.39
C ILE A 278 -17.18 -5.50 34.66
N ASP A 279 -17.74 -6.53 35.28
CA ASP A 279 -17.19 -7.11 36.50
C ASP A 279 -15.86 -7.85 36.24
N THR A 280 -15.72 -8.52 35.09
CA THR A 280 -14.47 -9.16 34.67
C THR A 280 -13.36 -8.15 34.33
N ILE A 281 -13.71 -6.96 33.85
CA ILE A 281 -12.72 -5.90 33.54
C ILE A 281 -12.25 -5.16 34.80
N ARG A 282 -12.98 -5.28 35.92
CA ARG A 282 -12.66 -4.62 37.19
C ARG A 282 -11.85 -5.49 38.16
N SER A 283 -11.68 -6.79 37.90
CA SER A 283 -10.81 -7.71 38.65
C SER A 283 -9.40 -7.76 38.07
#